data_AF-A0A538HR89-F1
#
_entry.id   AF-A0A538HR89-F1
#
_cell.length_a   1.000
_cell.length_b   1.000
_cell.length_c   1.000
_cell.angle_alpha   90.00
_cell.angle_beta   90.00
_cell.angle_gamma   90.00
#
_symmetry.space_group_name_H-M   'P 1'
#
loop_
_entity.id
_entity.type
_entity.pdbx_description
1 polymer ?
#
loop_
_entity_poly.entity_id
_entity_poly.type
_entity_poly.pdbx_seq_one_letter_code
_entity_poly.pdbx_strand_id
1 'polypeptide(L)'
;MLPEFRRLAVASEEPQRILPMAGVVLPRAAMAGDRGTLRDITKIILELPGREYWTLVTAPAIPRALARAGEHDALERFAAALEDGRPVGELRTAKRVSGGYLSLAGGRPGDAVDAFRDAVSLERARDAHYAAACAELDLALALAAAGDSRGAEEARDRAATVLEPLGCVNPV
;
A
#
# COMPACT_ATOMS: atom_id res chain seq x y z
N MET A 1 22.35 -4.01 7.33
CA MET A 1 21.17 -4.08 8.23
C MET A 1 19.93 -4.68 7.57
N LEU A 2 19.37 -4.13 6.47
CA LEU A 2 18.14 -4.69 5.86
C LEU A 2 18.20 -6.21 5.53
N PRO A 3 19.29 -6.77 4.97
CA PRO A 3 19.38 -8.20 4.66
C PRO A 3 19.38 -9.12 5.88
N GLU A 4 19.76 -8.60 7.04
CA GLU A 4 19.81 -9.33 8.31
C GLU A 4 18.44 -9.33 8.99
N PHE A 5 17.77 -8.16 9.03
CA PHE A 5 16.39 -8.06 9.51
C PHE A 5 15.40 -8.83 8.64
N ARG A 6 15.61 -8.87 7.30
CA ARG A 6 14.85 -9.73 6.39
C ARG A 6 14.96 -11.21 6.80
N ARG A 7 16.18 -11.70 7.04
CA ARG A 7 16.40 -13.11 7.41
C ARG A 7 15.75 -13.47 8.74
N LEU A 8 15.90 -12.60 9.75
CA LEU A 8 15.32 -12.81 11.07
C LEU A 8 13.79 -12.76 11.07
N ALA A 9 13.19 -11.85 10.30
CA ALA A 9 11.73 -11.76 10.19
C ALA A 9 11.14 -13.01 9.51
N VAL A 10 11.71 -13.44 8.39
CA VAL A 10 11.20 -14.61 7.64
C VAL A 10 11.34 -15.90 8.44
N ALA A 11 12.44 -16.08 9.18
CA ALA A 11 12.66 -17.27 10.01
C ALA A 11 11.67 -17.41 11.17
N SER A 12 10.97 -16.34 11.55
CA SER A 12 10.03 -16.37 12.68
C SER A 12 8.64 -16.89 12.34
N GLU A 13 8.26 -16.88 11.05
CA GLU A 13 6.88 -17.19 10.58
C GLU A 13 5.76 -16.33 11.22
N GLU A 14 6.13 -15.31 11.98
CA GLU A 14 5.21 -14.45 12.74
C GLU A 14 4.74 -13.26 11.87
N PRO A 15 3.43 -13.12 11.60
CA PRO A 15 2.89 -12.01 10.79
C PRO A 15 3.29 -10.63 11.31
N GLN A 16 3.36 -10.45 12.64
CA GLN A 16 3.76 -9.18 13.28
C GLN A 16 5.22 -8.79 13.04
N ARG A 17 6.07 -9.73 12.63
CA ARG A 17 7.47 -9.45 12.24
C ARG A 17 7.61 -9.27 10.73
N ILE A 18 6.82 -10.02 9.96
CA ILE A 18 6.97 -10.10 8.51
C ILE A 18 6.25 -8.95 7.81
N LEU A 19 5.00 -8.64 8.17
CA LEU A 19 4.18 -7.64 7.47
C LEU A 19 4.73 -6.20 7.61
N PRO A 20 5.19 -5.73 8.78
CA PRO A 20 5.83 -4.43 8.89
C PRO A 20 7.11 -4.34 8.05
N MET A 21 7.93 -5.40 8.05
CA MET A 21 9.15 -5.45 7.25
C MET A 21 8.85 -5.48 5.75
N ALA A 22 7.81 -6.21 5.32
CA ALA A 22 7.33 -6.20 3.95
C ALA A 22 6.91 -4.80 3.50
N GLY A 23 6.24 -4.04 4.38
CA GLY A 23 5.88 -2.64 4.15
C GLY A 23 7.05 -1.71 3.88
N VAL A 24 8.28 -2.10 4.24
CA VAL A 24 9.52 -1.35 3.95
C VAL A 24 10.26 -1.93 2.74
N VAL A 25 10.39 -3.26 2.69
CA VAL A 25 11.21 -3.96 1.69
C VAL A 25 10.57 -3.91 0.31
N LEU A 26 9.25 -4.11 0.20
CA LEU A 26 8.55 -4.15 -1.09
C LEU A 26 8.61 -2.80 -1.82
N PRO A 27 8.29 -1.63 -1.20
CA PRO A 27 8.44 -0.35 -1.86
C PRO A 27 9.85 -0.10 -2.41
N ARG A 28 10.88 -0.44 -1.63
CA ARG A 28 12.28 -0.30 -2.06
C ARG A 28 12.59 -1.19 -3.26
N ALA A 29 12.16 -2.45 -3.22
CA ALA A 29 12.36 -3.38 -4.33
C ALA A 29 11.61 -2.92 -5.59
N ALA A 30 10.38 -2.42 -5.46
CA ALA A 30 9.61 -1.85 -6.56
C ALA A 30 10.31 -0.64 -7.20
N MET A 31 10.79 0.32 -6.40
CA MET A 31 11.52 1.48 -6.91
C MET A 31 12.85 1.10 -7.58
N ALA A 32 13.52 0.06 -7.08
CA ALA A 32 14.78 -0.44 -7.64
C ALA A 32 14.60 -1.39 -8.85
N GLY A 33 13.37 -1.78 -9.19
CA GLY A 33 13.10 -2.81 -10.19
C GLY A 33 13.58 -4.21 -9.81
N ASP A 34 13.81 -4.48 -8.53
CA ASP A 34 14.26 -5.78 -8.02
C ASP A 34 13.10 -6.77 -7.95
N ARG A 35 12.80 -7.37 -9.10
CA ARG A 35 11.74 -8.38 -9.27
C ARG A 35 11.98 -9.64 -8.45
N GLY A 36 13.24 -10.00 -8.16
CA GLY A 36 13.56 -11.18 -7.36
C GLY A 36 13.07 -10.99 -5.92
N THR A 37 13.47 -9.89 -5.29
CA THR A 37 13.02 -9.57 -3.93
C THR A 37 11.51 -9.37 -3.86
N LEU A 38 10.89 -8.70 -4.85
CA LEU A 38 9.44 -8.55 -4.90
C LEU A 38 8.72 -9.90 -4.86
N ARG A 39 9.11 -10.84 -5.74
CA ARG A 39 8.49 -12.18 -5.81
C ARG A 39 8.67 -12.97 -4.53
N ASP A 40 9.89 -13.01 -3.99
CA ASP A 40 10.20 -13.76 -2.77
C ASP A 40 9.35 -13.28 -1.60
N ILE A 41 9.34 -11.96 -1.35
CA ILE A 41 8.63 -11.38 -0.21
C ILE A 41 7.12 -11.50 -0.39
N THR A 42 6.62 -11.29 -1.61
CA THR A 42 5.19 -11.46 -1.92
C THR A 42 4.74 -12.89 -1.67
N LYS A 43 5.52 -13.88 -2.10
CA LYS A 43 5.23 -15.29 -1.83
C LYS A 43 5.13 -15.56 -0.34
N ILE A 44 6.12 -15.11 0.43
CA ILE A 44 6.14 -15.27 1.89
C ILE A 44 4.87 -14.67 2.52
N ILE A 45 4.49 -13.44 2.14
CA ILE A 45 3.29 -12.78 2.68
C ILE A 45 2.02 -13.58 2.38
N LEU A 46 1.85 -14.04 1.12
CA LEU A 46 0.63 -14.76 0.73
C LEU A 46 0.50 -16.14 1.40
N GLU A 47 1.63 -16.72 1.80
CA GLU A 47 1.73 -18.01 2.50
C GLU A 47 1.69 -17.87 4.04
N LEU A 48 1.66 -16.65 4.59
CA LEU A 48 1.62 -16.44 6.03
C LEU A 48 0.33 -17.02 6.66
N PRO A 49 0.44 -17.79 7.76
CA PRO A 49 -0.71 -18.23 8.54
C PRO A 49 -1.32 -17.06 9.35
N GLY A 50 -2.49 -17.31 9.97
CA GLY A 50 -3.09 -16.37 10.93
C GLY A 50 -3.59 -15.07 10.31
N ARG A 51 -4.30 -15.15 9.17
CA ARG A 51 -4.82 -13.98 8.43
C ARG A 51 -5.73 -13.09 9.27
N GLU A 52 -6.42 -13.69 10.24
CA GLU A 52 -7.23 -12.99 11.24
C GLU A 52 -6.42 -11.97 12.08
N TYR A 53 -5.10 -12.18 12.22
CA TYR A 53 -4.19 -11.32 12.99
C TYR A 53 -3.49 -10.25 12.14
N TRP A 54 -3.63 -10.30 10.81
CA TRP A 54 -3.07 -9.28 9.91
C TRP A 54 -3.70 -7.90 10.12
N THR A 55 -4.91 -7.89 10.71
CA THR A 55 -5.70 -6.71 11.07
C THR A 55 -4.91 -5.65 11.85
N LEU A 56 -3.88 -6.05 12.59
CA LEU A 56 -3.11 -5.17 13.48
C LEU A 56 -1.81 -4.64 12.88
N VAL A 57 -1.32 -5.21 11.77
CA VAL A 57 0.07 -5.01 11.31
C VAL A 57 0.23 -4.85 9.80
N THR A 58 -0.87 -4.88 9.04
CA THR A 58 -0.83 -4.76 7.58
C THR A 58 -0.49 -3.33 7.14
N ALA A 59 0.66 -3.16 6.50
CA ALA A 59 1.09 -1.88 5.97
C ALA A 59 0.42 -1.55 4.61
N PRO A 60 -0.26 -0.40 4.46
CA PRO A 60 -0.79 0.07 3.18
C PRO A 60 0.26 0.31 2.09
N ALA A 61 1.55 0.26 2.43
CA ALA A 61 2.66 0.33 1.47
C ALA A 61 2.81 -0.94 0.61
N ILE A 62 2.35 -2.09 1.10
CA ILE A 62 2.39 -3.37 0.36
C ILE A 62 1.61 -3.29 -0.95
N PRO A 63 0.30 -2.93 -0.97
CA PRO A 63 -0.46 -2.88 -2.21
C PRO A 63 0.08 -1.83 -3.20
N ARG A 64 0.62 -0.70 -2.72
CA ARG A 64 1.31 0.30 -3.56
C ARG A 64 2.48 -0.31 -4.31
N ALA A 65 3.34 -1.06 -3.61
CA ALA A 65 4.51 -1.68 -4.21
C ALA A 65 4.13 -2.74 -5.26
N LEU A 66 3.12 -3.56 -4.98
CA LEU A 66 2.61 -4.56 -5.94
C LEU A 66 2.04 -3.90 -7.19
N ALA A 67 1.22 -2.85 -7.02
CA ALA A 67 0.66 -2.09 -8.13
C ALA A 67 1.76 -1.42 -8.98
N ARG A 68 2.74 -0.77 -8.33
CA ARG A 68 3.87 -0.13 -9.02
C ARG A 68 4.71 -1.11 -9.84
N ALA A 69 4.86 -2.34 -9.34
CA ALA A 69 5.58 -3.41 -10.01
C ALA A 69 4.77 -4.09 -11.14
N GLY A 70 3.47 -3.79 -11.27
CA GLY A 70 2.56 -4.45 -12.21
C GLY A 70 2.17 -5.88 -11.79
N GLU A 71 2.36 -6.24 -10.53
CA GLU A 71 2.08 -7.58 -9.99
C GLU A 71 0.58 -7.71 -9.64
N HIS A 72 -0.29 -7.58 -10.64
CA HIS A 72 -1.75 -7.52 -10.45
C HIS A 72 -2.33 -8.78 -9.80
N ASP A 73 -1.94 -9.98 -10.27
CA ASP A 73 -2.39 -11.25 -9.68
C ASP A 73 -2.00 -11.39 -8.21
N ALA A 74 -0.85 -10.84 -7.82
CA ALA A 74 -0.42 -10.83 -6.42
C ALA A 74 -1.23 -9.83 -5.60
N LEU A 75 -1.51 -8.66 -6.17
CA LEU A 75 -2.36 -7.65 -5.54
C LEU A 75 -3.78 -8.16 -5.31
N GLU A 76 -4.37 -8.89 -6.27
CA GLU A 76 -5.69 -9.51 -6.13
C GLU A 76 -5.71 -10.52 -4.98
N ARG A 77 -4.73 -11.43 -4.95
CA ARG A 77 -4.60 -12.43 -3.88
C ARG A 77 -4.37 -11.78 -2.52
N PHE A 78 -3.56 -10.72 -2.47
CA PHE A 78 -3.34 -9.95 -1.26
C PHE A 78 -4.64 -9.27 -0.80
N ALA A 79 -5.38 -8.62 -1.70
CA ALA A 79 -6.66 -7.99 -1.39
C ALA A 79 -7.68 -9.00 -0.85
N ALA A 80 -7.77 -10.18 -1.46
CA ALA A 80 -8.64 -11.25 -1.00
C ALA A 80 -8.28 -11.71 0.43
N ALA A 81 -6.98 -11.79 0.75
CA ALA A 81 -6.54 -12.13 2.11
C ALA A 81 -6.93 -11.08 3.17
N LEU A 82 -7.26 -9.85 2.76
CA LEU A 82 -7.74 -8.80 3.68
C LEU A 82 -9.26 -8.85 3.93
N GLU A 83 -10.03 -9.60 3.12
CA GLU A 83 -11.48 -9.74 3.27
C GLU A 83 -11.87 -10.61 4.48
N ASP A 84 -10.99 -11.53 4.88
CA ASP A 84 -11.25 -12.51 5.95
C ASP A 84 -11.28 -11.90 7.37
N GLY A 85 -10.93 -10.62 7.52
CA GLY A 85 -10.84 -9.93 8.81
C GLY A 85 -11.88 -8.82 9.02
N ARG A 86 -12.33 -8.60 10.27
CA ARG A 86 -13.10 -7.40 10.63
C ARG A 86 -12.18 -6.18 10.50
N PRO A 87 -12.40 -5.25 9.56
CA PRO A 87 -11.38 -4.27 9.22
C PRO A 87 -11.38 -3.14 10.26
N VAL A 88 -10.31 -3.07 11.05
CA VAL A 88 -10.01 -2.00 12.01
C VAL A 88 -8.67 -1.35 11.67
N GLY A 89 -8.49 -0.07 12.02
CA GLY A 89 -7.21 0.63 11.84
C GLY A 89 -6.63 0.55 10.42
N GLU A 90 -5.35 0.22 10.32
CA GLU A 90 -4.57 0.19 9.07
C GLU A 90 -5.07 -0.84 8.05
N LEU A 91 -5.71 -1.92 8.51
CA LEU A 91 -6.30 -2.89 7.59
C LEU A 91 -7.39 -2.28 6.73
N ARG A 92 -8.19 -1.33 7.27
CA ARG A 92 -9.19 -0.61 6.47
C ARG A 92 -8.52 0.17 5.34
N THR A 93 -7.44 0.88 5.64
CA THR A 93 -6.70 1.65 4.65
C THR A 93 -6.06 0.72 3.62
N ALA A 94 -5.36 -0.34 4.05
CA ALA A 94 -4.75 -1.30 3.14
C ALA A 94 -5.79 -1.93 2.19
N LYS A 95 -6.98 -2.28 2.70
CA LYS A 95 -8.10 -2.76 1.88
C LYS A 95 -8.56 -1.73 0.85
N ARG A 96 -8.73 -0.47 1.25
CA ARG A 96 -9.12 0.61 0.33
C ARG A 96 -8.05 0.88 -0.72
N VAL A 97 -6.78 0.89 -0.33
CA VAL A 97 -5.66 1.08 -1.25
C VAL A 97 -5.57 -0.08 -2.24
N SER A 98 -5.68 -1.34 -1.78
CA SER A 98 -5.73 -2.50 -2.67
C SER A 98 -6.89 -2.41 -3.66
N GLY A 99 -8.10 -2.10 -3.19
CA GLY A 99 -9.28 -1.94 -4.04
C GLY A 99 -9.12 -0.82 -5.07
N GLY A 100 -8.53 0.32 -4.66
CA GLY A 100 -8.27 1.44 -5.56
C GLY A 100 -7.34 1.06 -6.72
N TYR A 101 -6.24 0.37 -6.43
CA TYR A 101 -5.33 -0.09 -7.49
C TYR A 101 -5.93 -1.17 -8.39
N LEU A 102 -6.72 -2.09 -7.83
CA LEU A 102 -7.43 -3.08 -8.64
C LEU A 102 -8.47 -2.43 -9.56
N SER A 103 -9.15 -1.38 -9.09
CA SER A 103 -10.06 -0.60 -9.93
C SER A 103 -9.33 0.16 -11.03
N LEU A 104 -8.14 0.73 -10.76
CA LEU A 104 -7.30 1.32 -11.81
C LEU A 104 -6.87 0.28 -12.86
N ALA A 105 -6.38 -0.88 -12.42
CA ALA A 105 -6.00 -1.97 -13.32
C ALA A 105 -7.17 -2.48 -14.17
N GLY A 106 -8.39 -2.45 -13.62
CA GLY A 106 -9.63 -2.81 -14.31
C GLY A 106 -10.25 -1.69 -15.16
N GLY A 107 -9.60 -0.53 -15.31
CA GLY A 107 -10.12 0.57 -16.12
C GLY A 107 -11.33 1.30 -15.49
N ARG A 108 -11.46 1.26 -14.16
CA ARG A 108 -12.52 1.92 -13.38
C ARG A 108 -11.93 3.04 -12.50
N PRO A 109 -11.46 4.15 -13.08
CA PRO A 109 -10.79 5.20 -12.32
C PRO A 109 -11.73 5.93 -11.34
N GLY A 110 -13.03 6.01 -11.62
CA GLY A 110 -14.02 6.57 -10.68
C GLY A 110 -14.08 5.80 -9.36
N ASP A 111 -14.20 4.46 -9.43
CA ASP A 111 -14.18 3.59 -8.25
C ASP A 111 -12.87 3.71 -7.47
N ALA A 112 -11.75 3.91 -8.19
CA ALA A 112 -10.45 4.12 -7.57
C ALA A 112 -10.38 5.45 -6.81
N VAL A 113 -10.93 6.53 -7.38
CA VAL A 113 -11.03 7.84 -6.71
C VAL A 113 -11.80 7.71 -5.40
N ASP A 114 -12.96 7.03 -5.41
CA ASP A 114 -13.76 6.85 -4.19
C ASP A 114 -13.02 6.02 -3.13
N ALA A 115 -12.35 4.93 -3.55
CA ALA A 115 -11.56 4.12 -2.65
C ALA A 115 -10.40 4.91 -2.01
N PHE A 116 -9.67 5.71 -2.78
CA PHE A 116 -8.54 6.48 -2.26
C PHE A 116 -8.99 7.70 -1.44
N ARG A 117 -10.12 8.34 -1.74
CA ARG A 117 -10.72 9.38 -0.87
C ARG A 117 -11.06 8.82 0.51
N ASP A 118 -11.62 7.62 0.55
CA ASP A 118 -11.89 6.93 1.81
C ASP A 118 -10.59 6.63 2.57
N ALA A 119 -9.54 6.18 1.89
CA ALA A 119 -8.22 5.95 2.49
C ALA A 119 -7.62 7.23 3.10
N VAL A 120 -7.65 8.36 2.37
CA VAL A 120 -7.21 9.67 2.88
C VAL A 120 -8.00 10.07 4.12
N SER A 121 -9.32 9.90 4.09
CA SER A 121 -10.21 10.27 5.20
C SER A 121 -9.93 9.43 6.45
N LEU A 122 -9.66 8.13 6.28
CA LEU A 122 -9.31 7.22 7.38
C LEU A 122 -8.01 7.60 8.07
N GLU A 123 -6.97 7.93 7.30
CA GLU A 123 -5.68 8.31 7.87
C GLU A 123 -5.73 9.69 8.55
N ARG A 124 -6.48 10.64 7.98
CA ARG A 124 -6.72 11.94 8.63
C ARG A 124 -7.46 11.80 9.95
N ALA A 125 -8.49 10.95 10.02
CA ALA A 125 -9.24 10.72 11.25
C ALA A 125 -8.39 10.12 12.40
N ARG A 126 -7.20 9.59 12.08
CA ARG A 126 -6.23 9.04 13.03
C ARG A 126 -5.05 9.99 13.31
N ASP A 127 -5.08 11.20 12.77
CA ASP A 127 -3.95 12.14 12.75
C ASP A 127 -2.64 11.54 12.17
N ALA A 128 -2.77 10.55 11.28
CA ALA A 128 -1.65 9.89 10.62
C ALA A 128 -1.19 10.71 9.40
N HIS A 129 -0.63 11.91 9.64
CA HIS A 129 -0.31 12.89 8.59
C HIS A 129 0.56 12.33 7.45
N TYR A 130 1.57 11.54 7.78
CA TYR A 130 2.42 10.87 6.78
C TYR A 130 1.61 9.89 5.92
N ALA A 131 0.82 9.02 6.54
CA ALA A 131 0.03 8.02 5.83
C ALA A 131 -1.07 8.68 4.96
N ALA A 132 -1.68 9.76 5.45
CA ALA A 132 -2.63 10.56 4.70
C ALA A 132 -1.98 11.18 3.45
N ALA A 133 -0.77 11.73 3.58
CA ALA A 133 -0.02 12.26 2.44
C ALA A 133 0.34 11.18 1.40
N CYS A 134 0.72 9.98 1.87
CA CYS A 134 0.90 8.84 0.97
C CYS A 134 -0.40 8.44 0.25
N ALA A 135 -1.55 8.50 0.92
CA ALA A 135 -2.86 8.21 0.30
C ALA A 135 -3.32 9.31 -0.67
N GLU A 136 -2.92 10.57 -0.44
CA GLU A 136 -3.19 11.68 -1.37
C GLU A 136 -2.46 11.49 -2.72
N LEU A 137 -1.27 10.87 -2.73
CA LEU A 137 -0.60 10.50 -3.99
C LEU A 137 -1.37 9.41 -4.74
N ASP A 138 -1.92 8.42 -4.03
CA ASP A 138 -2.79 7.39 -4.65
C ASP A 138 -4.04 8.05 -5.27
N LEU A 139 -4.65 8.99 -4.53
CA LEU A 139 -5.80 9.75 -5.00
C LEU A 139 -5.45 10.60 -6.23
N ALA A 140 -4.29 11.26 -6.24
CA ALA A 140 -3.82 12.04 -7.38
C ALA A 140 -3.67 11.18 -8.64
N LEU A 141 -3.14 9.96 -8.50
CA LEU A 141 -3.03 9.00 -9.60
C LEU A 141 -4.42 8.66 -10.16
N ALA A 142 -5.39 8.35 -9.31
CA ALA A 142 -6.74 8.00 -9.75
C ALA A 142 -7.51 9.18 -10.37
N LEU A 143 -7.37 10.39 -9.80
CA LEU A 143 -7.97 11.60 -10.37
C LEU A 143 -7.43 11.90 -11.77
N ALA A 144 -6.11 11.77 -11.96
CA ALA A 144 -5.50 11.91 -13.27
C ALA A 144 -6.02 10.85 -14.26
N ALA A 145 -6.15 9.59 -13.84
CA ALA A 145 -6.72 8.52 -14.67
C ALA A 145 -8.21 8.74 -14.99
N ALA A 146 -8.96 9.42 -14.12
CA ALA A 146 -10.34 9.83 -14.34
C ALA A 146 -10.49 11.10 -15.21
N GLY A 147 -9.37 11.74 -15.59
CA GLY A 147 -9.35 12.97 -16.36
C GLY A 147 -9.47 14.26 -15.53
N ASP A 148 -9.54 14.18 -14.21
CA ASP A 148 -9.56 15.34 -13.31
C ASP A 148 -8.12 15.80 -12.99
N SER A 149 -7.52 16.49 -13.95
CA SER A 149 -6.13 16.96 -13.84
C SER A 149 -5.93 17.96 -12.69
N ARG A 150 -6.90 18.87 -12.49
CA ARG A 150 -6.84 19.87 -11.41
C ARG A 150 -6.92 19.21 -10.04
N GLY A 151 -7.88 18.30 -9.84
CA GLY A 151 -7.99 17.55 -8.60
C GLY A 151 -6.72 16.74 -8.29
N ALA A 152 -6.10 16.17 -9.33
CA ALA A 152 -4.84 15.45 -9.19
C ALA A 152 -3.68 16.35 -8.73
N GLU A 153 -3.54 17.55 -9.29
CA GLU A 153 -2.55 18.55 -8.85
C GLU A 153 -2.78 18.97 -7.41
N GLU A 154 -4.01 19.32 -7.04
CA GLU A 154 -4.35 19.72 -5.67
C GLU A 154 -4.04 18.60 -4.66
N ALA A 155 -4.24 17.33 -5.03
CA ALA A 155 -3.88 16.19 -4.19
C ALA A 155 -2.35 16.04 -4.04
N ARG A 156 -1.58 16.25 -5.11
CA ARG A 156 -0.11 16.27 -5.04
C ARG A 156 0.40 17.39 -4.16
N ASP A 157 -0.17 18.59 -4.25
CA ASP A 157 0.24 19.74 -3.41
C ASP A 157 0.00 19.47 -1.92
N ARG A 158 -1.15 18.85 -1.58
CA ARG A 158 -1.43 18.42 -0.21
C ARG A 158 -0.42 17.38 0.28
N ALA A 159 -0.06 16.41 -0.56
CA ALA A 159 0.96 15.42 -0.21
C ALA A 159 2.35 16.06 -0.04
N ALA A 160 2.74 16.97 -0.94
CA ALA A 160 4.03 17.64 -0.98
C ALA A 160 4.31 18.43 0.31
N THR A 161 3.28 19.10 0.85
CA THR A 161 3.35 19.86 2.11
C THR A 161 3.90 19.02 3.28
N VAL A 162 3.68 17.70 3.27
CA VAL A 162 4.16 16.77 4.31
C VAL A 162 5.41 16.01 3.86
N LEU A 163 5.44 15.52 2.61
CA LEU A 163 6.46 14.58 2.15
C LEU A 163 7.78 15.25 1.72
N GLU A 164 7.72 16.45 1.12
CA GLU A 164 8.93 17.13 0.64
C GLU A 164 9.88 17.52 1.78
N PRO A 165 9.42 18.12 2.91
CA PRO A 165 10.32 18.45 4.02
C PRO A 165 11.00 17.22 4.66
N LEU A 166 10.40 16.04 4.52
CA LEU A 166 10.93 14.78 5.02
C LEU A 166 11.92 14.11 4.05
N GLY A 167 12.07 14.64 2.83
CA GLY A 167 12.85 14.00 1.77
C GLY A 167 12.30 12.63 1.37
N CYS A 168 11.00 12.42 1.54
CA CYS A 168 10.38 11.11 1.29
C CYS A 168 10.25 10.86 -0.22
N VAL A 169 10.68 9.67 -0.66
CA VAL A 169 10.43 9.16 -2.01
C VAL A 169 9.36 8.08 -1.90
N ASN A 170 8.16 8.37 -2.41
CA ASN A 170 7.03 7.45 -2.43
C ASN A 170 7.02 6.68 -3.76
N PRO A 171 6.79 5.36 -3.78
CA PRO A 171 6.76 4.54 -5.00
C PRO A 171 5.60 4.86 -5.98
N VAL A 172 4.66 5.72 -5.62
CA VAL A 172 3.43 6.06 -6.38
C VAL A 172 3.64 7.26 -7.29
#